data_AF-A0A434IGJ9-F1
#
_entry.id   AF-A0A434IGJ9-F1
#
_cell.length_a   1.000
_cell.length_b   1.000
_cell.length_c   1.000
_cell.angle_alpha   90.00
_cell.angle_beta   90.00
_cell.angle_gamma   90.00
#
_symmetry.space_group_name_H-M   'P 1'
#
loop_
_entity.id
_entity.type
_entity.pdbx_description
1 polymer ?
#
loop_
_entity_poly.entity_id
_entity_poly.type
_entity_poly.pdbx_seq_one_letter_code
_entity_poly.pdbx_strand_id
1 'polypeptide(L)'
;LRLMREEIFGPVLPIVEYTGIDEAIAHVNGAERPLALYWFGRDSGNRQRILHETIAGGVTINDCMLHLVQENQPFGGVGASGMGAYHGEWGFRTFSKEKPVFTQSRLSAGALLRPPYGKTFERLFSLLRHIT
;
A
#
# COMPACT_ATOMS: atom_id res chain seq x y z
N LEU A 1 -10.40 -30.09 7.19
CA LEU A 1 -11.64 -29.67 6.48
C LEU A 1 -11.27 -28.83 5.28
N ARG A 2 -11.79 -29.14 4.09
CA ARG A 2 -11.50 -28.42 2.84
C ARG A 2 -12.09 -27.00 2.83
N LEU A 3 -13.23 -26.81 3.50
CA LEU A 3 -14.00 -25.56 3.56
C LEU A 3 -13.19 -24.32 3.98
N MET A 4 -12.23 -24.45 4.89
CA MET A 4 -11.40 -23.32 5.38
C MET A 4 -10.05 -23.22 4.65
N ARG A 5 -9.85 -23.97 3.56
CA ARG A 5 -8.59 -23.98 2.78
C ARG A 5 -8.73 -23.36 1.40
N GLU A 6 -9.97 -23.11 0.96
CA GLU A 6 -10.29 -22.51 -0.33
C GLU A 6 -11.35 -21.44 -0.12
N GLU A 7 -11.46 -20.51 -1.07
CA GLU A 7 -12.47 -19.47 -1.03
C GLU A 7 -13.87 -20.07 -1.22
N ILE A 8 -14.81 -19.73 -0.33
CA ILE A 8 -16.11 -20.40 -0.25
C ILE A 8 -17.00 -20.08 -1.46
N PHE A 9 -17.04 -18.82 -1.90
CA PHE A 9 -17.85 -18.34 -3.03
C PHE A 9 -19.32 -18.87 -3.05
N GLY A 10 -19.91 -19.04 -1.88
CA GLY A 10 -21.21 -19.68 -1.69
C GLY A 10 -21.86 -19.32 -0.35
N PRO A 11 -23.10 -19.76 -0.09
CA PRO A 11 -23.92 -19.29 1.03
C PRO A 11 -23.58 -20.00 2.35
N VAL A 12 -22.30 -20.16 2.66
CA VAL A 12 -21.83 -20.81 3.89
C VAL A 12 -20.92 -19.83 4.64
N LEU A 13 -21.19 -19.63 5.94
CA LEU A 13 -20.43 -18.74 6.81
C LEU A 13 -19.87 -19.53 8.00
N PRO A 14 -18.62 -20.01 7.93
CA PRO A 14 -17.97 -20.69 9.05
C PRO A 14 -17.70 -19.72 10.20
N ILE A 15 -17.82 -20.21 11.43
CA ILE A 15 -17.47 -19.49 12.65
C ILE A 15 -16.25 -20.18 13.25
N VAL A 16 -15.17 -19.42 13.43
CA VAL A 16 -13.96 -19.87 14.14
C VAL A 16 -13.86 -19.07 15.42
N GLU A 17 -13.99 -19.76 16.55
CA GLU A 17 -13.86 -19.16 17.87
C GLU A 17 -12.38 -18.87 18.18
N TYR A 18 -12.16 -17.82 18.97
CA TYR A 18 -10.86 -17.44 19.49
C TYR A 18 -11.05 -16.87 20.90
N THR A 19 -10.01 -16.98 21.74
CA THR A 19 -10.07 -16.51 23.13
C THR A 19 -9.65 -15.05 23.24
N GLY A 20 -8.65 -14.64 22.46
CA GLY A 20 -8.08 -13.30 22.48
C GLY A 20 -7.72 -12.80 21.08
N ILE A 21 -7.57 -11.47 20.94
CA ILE A 21 -7.33 -10.84 19.64
C ILE A 21 -6.04 -11.35 18.97
N ASP A 22 -5.05 -11.78 19.76
CA ASP A 22 -3.79 -12.36 19.26
C ASP A 22 -4.02 -13.61 18.42
N GLU A 23 -4.95 -14.47 18.82
CA GLU A 23 -5.30 -15.69 18.09
C GLU A 23 -5.99 -15.34 16.76
N ALA A 24 -6.87 -14.35 16.76
CA ALA A 24 -7.52 -13.88 15.54
C ALA A 24 -6.51 -13.26 14.55
N ILE A 25 -5.58 -12.44 15.04
CA ILE A 25 -4.51 -11.85 14.23
C ILE A 25 -3.60 -12.94 13.66
N ALA A 26 -3.18 -13.90 14.49
CA ALA A 26 -2.36 -15.03 14.06
C ALA A 26 -3.08 -15.89 13.01
N HIS A 27 -4.39 -16.10 13.17
CA HIS A 27 -5.20 -16.83 12.20
C HIS A 27 -5.23 -16.14 10.83
N VAL A 28 -5.49 -14.83 10.80
CA VAL A 28 -5.50 -14.04 9.55
C VAL A 28 -4.12 -14.04 8.90
N ASN A 29 -3.06 -13.81 9.67
CA ASN A 29 -1.68 -13.77 9.16
C ASN A 29 -1.13 -15.12 8.72
N GLY A 30 -1.72 -16.24 9.19
CA GLY A 30 -1.39 -17.59 8.76
C GLY A 30 -1.93 -17.96 7.37
N ALA A 31 -2.79 -17.12 6.78
CA ALA A 31 -3.38 -17.30 5.46
C ALA A 31 -2.78 -16.32 4.43
N GLU A 32 -3.15 -16.52 3.16
CA GLU A 32 -2.84 -15.53 2.13
C GLU A 32 -3.58 -14.21 2.37
N ARG A 33 -2.95 -13.11 1.97
CA ARG A 33 -3.45 -11.75 2.23
C ARG A 33 -4.81 -11.51 1.54
N PRO A 34 -5.89 -11.27 2.29
CA PRO A 34 -7.22 -11.16 1.73
C PRO A 34 -7.43 -9.82 1.00
N LEU A 35 -8.42 -9.82 0.10
CA LEU A 35 -8.85 -8.58 -0.57
C LEU A 35 -9.52 -7.62 0.42
N ALA A 36 -10.34 -8.15 1.33
CA ALA A 36 -11.07 -7.38 2.32
C ALA A 36 -10.93 -7.97 3.72
N LEU A 37 -10.83 -7.10 4.72
CA LEU A 37 -10.95 -7.44 6.13
C LEU A 37 -12.09 -6.64 6.76
N TYR A 38 -12.88 -7.29 7.62
CA TYR A 38 -13.99 -6.65 8.31
C TYR A 38 -13.79 -6.77 9.82
N TRP A 39 -13.87 -5.64 10.52
CA TRP A 39 -13.78 -5.61 11.97
C TRP A 39 -15.09 -5.12 12.58
N PHE A 40 -15.64 -5.87 13.53
CA PHE A 40 -16.83 -5.46 14.29
C PHE A 40 -16.47 -5.36 15.77
N GLY A 41 -16.76 -4.21 16.38
CA GLY A 41 -16.53 -4.00 17.80
C GLY A 41 -16.57 -2.54 18.24
N ARG A 42 -16.32 -2.35 19.53
CA ARG A 42 -16.21 -1.03 20.17
C ARG A 42 -14.82 -0.76 20.77
N ASP A 43 -14.01 -1.79 20.94
CA ASP A 43 -12.66 -1.69 21.49
C ASP A 43 -11.71 -1.07 20.44
N SER A 44 -11.36 0.19 20.64
CA SER A 44 -10.45 0.91 19.76
C SER A 44 -9.02 0.37 19.80
N GLY A 45 -8.59 -0.24 20.91
CA GLY A 45 -7.28 -0.88 21.04
C GLY A 45 -7.20 -2.11 20.14
N ASN A 46 -8.15 -3.03 20.26
CA ASN A 46 -8.21 -4.22 19.40
C ASN A 46 -8.39 -3.86 17.92
N ARG A 47 -9.19 -2.83 17.62
CA ARG A 47 -9.30 -2.30 16.25
C ARG A 47 -7.94 -1.86 15.72
N GLN A 48 -7.20 -1.08 16.50
CA GLN A 48 -5.90 -0.56 16.06
C GLN A 48 -4.90 -1.69 15.84
N ARG A 49 -4.90 -2.69 16.72
CA ARG A 49 -4.07 -3.89 16.57
C ARG A 49 -4.38 -4.64 15.29
N ILE A 50 -5.64 -4.91 14.99
CA ILE A 50 -6.04 -5.54 13.71
C ILE A 50 -5.54 -4.72 12.51
N LEU A 51 -5.71 -3.40 12.52
CA LEU A 51 -5.29 -2.54 11.40
C LEU A 51 -3.76 -2.49 11.22
N HIS A 52 -2.98 -2.58 12.29
CA HIS A 52 -1.51 -2.50 12.24
C HIS A 52 -0.84 -3.85 12.02
N GLU A 53 -1.41 -4.91 12.57
CA GLU A 53 -0.78 -6.22 12.64
C GLU A 53 -1.26 -7.16 11.52
N THR A 54 -2.18 -6.72 10.65
CA THR A 54 -2.64 -7.49 9.49
C THR A 54 -2.48 -6.70 8.19
N ILE A 55 -2.48 -7.42 7.06
CA ILE A 55 -2.38 -6.83 5.72
C ILE A 55 -3.56 -7.33 4.88
N ALA A 56 -4.35 -6.39 4.35
CA ALA A 56 -5.46 -6.66 3.43
C ALA A 56 -5.51 -5.58 2.34
N GLY A 57 -6.25 -5.83 1.26
CA GLY A 57 -6.48 -4.83 0.21
C GLY A 57 -7.28 -3.61 0.73
N GLY A 58 -8.38 -3.87 1.43
CA GLY A 58 -9.20 -2.86 2.08
C GLY A 58 -9.79 -3.35 3.40
N VAL A 59 -10.20 -2.40 4.25
CA VAL A 59 -10.82 -2.69 5.55
C VAL A 59 -12.12 -1.92 5.72
N THR A 60 -13.15 -2.55 6.28
CA THR A 60 -14.34 -1.86 6.78
C THR A 60 -14.54 -2.13 8.26
N ILE A 61 -14.87 -1.06 8.99
CA ILE A 61 -15.11 -1.08 10.44
C ILE A 61 -16.62 -1.00 10.66
N ASN A 62 -17.16 -1.95 11.42
CA ASN A 62 -18.55 -2.09 11.80
C ASN A 62 -19.54 -2.17 10.62
N ASP A 63 -19.06 -2.60 9.45
CA ASP A 63 -19.86 -2.89 8.27
C ASP A 63 -19.06 -3.81 7.32
N CYS A 64 -19.70 -4.25 6.25
CA CYS A 64 -19.12 -5.06 5.18
C CYS A 64 -19.25 -4.33 3.84
N MET A 65 -18.36 -4.64 2.90
CA MET A 65 -18.39 -4.19 1.50
C MET A 65 -18.29 -2.67 1.24
N LEU A 66 -18.67 -1.78 2.15
CA LEU A 66 -18.85 -0.36 1.83
C LEU A 66 -17.58 0.39 1.42
N HIS A 67 -16.39 -0.09 1.77
CA HIS A 67 -15.14 0.50 1.25
C HIS A 67 -15.01 0.33 -0.27
N LEU A 68 -15.67 -0.67 -0.87
CA LEU A 68 -15.71 -0.87 -2.32
C LEU A 68 -16.40 0.30 -3.03
N VAL A 69 -17.49 0.85 -2.47
CA VAL A 69 -18.28 1.88 -3.15
C VAL A 69 -17.77 3.30 -2.92
N GLN A 70 -16.67 3.45 -2.17
CA GLN A 70 -16.05 4.73 -1.92
C GLN A 70 -15.08 5.09 -3.04
N GLU A 71 -15.54 5.89 -4.01
CA GLU A 71 -14.73 6.36 -5.16
C GLU A 71 -13.51 7.18 -4.76
N ASN A 72 -13.54 7.81 -3.57
CA ASN A 72 -12.42 8.60 -3.05
C ASN A 72 -11.39 7.75 -2.27
N GLN A 73 -11.33 6.44 -2.52
CA GLN A 73 -10.34 5.53 -1.96
C GLN A 73 -9.85 4.55 -3.04
N PRO A 74 -8.57 4.12 -3.00
CA PRO A 74 -8.09 3.09 -3.91
C PRO A 74 -8.74 1.75 -3.57
N PHE A 75 -9.24 1.04 -4.57
CA PHE A 75 -9.67 -0.34 -4.44
C PHE A 75 -8.72 -1.26 -5.20
N GLY A 76 -8.16 -2.25 -4.50
CA GLY A 76 -7.17 -3.17 -5.03
C GLY A 76 -6.73 -4.19 -3.99
N GLY A 77 -6.12 -5.28 -4.46
CA GLY A 77 -5.58 -6.34 -3.61
C GLY A 77 -4.11 -6.13 -3.24
N VAL A 78 -3.58 -7.05 -2.44
CA VAL A 78 -2.16 -7.10 -2.07
C VAL A 78 -1.70 -8.55 -1.95
N GLY A 79 -0.63 -8.92 -2.64
CA GLY A 79 -0.13 -10.30 -2.65
C GLY A 79 -1.08 -11.20 -3.43
N ALA A 80 -1.54 -12.30 -2.83
CA ALA A 80 -2.40 -13.27 -3.51
C ALA A 80 -3.76 -12.69 -3.94
N SER A 81 -4.28 -11.68 -3.23
CA SER A 81 -5.52 -10.99 -3.60
C SER A 81 -5.37 -10.00 -4.77
N GLY A 82 -4.15 -9.72 -5.23
CA GLY A 82 -3.89 -8.89 -6.40
C GLY A 82 -2.77 -7.86 -6.24
N MET A 83 -2.67 -6.97 -7.24
CA MET A 83 -1.74 -5.85 -7.26
C MET A 83 -2.36 -4.63 -7.95
N GLY A 84 -1.82 -3.45 -7.64
CA GLY A 84 -2.35 -2.19 -8.16
C GLY A 84 -3.69 -1.83 -7.51
N ALA A 85 -4.23 -0.68 -7.89
CA ALA A 85 -5.53 -0.22 -7.44
C ALA A 85 -6.20 0.67 -8.51
N TYR A 86 -7.51 0.79 -8.42
CA TYR A 86 -8.31 1.71 -9.23
C TYR A 86 -9.35 2.43 -8.35
N HIS A 87 -10.39 3.01 -8.97
CA HIS A 87 -11.33 4.04 -8.48
C HIS A 87 -10.79 5.46 -8.56
N GLY A 88 -11.70 6.39 -8.87
CA GLY A 88 -11.44 7.82 -8.99
C GLY A 88 -10.09 8.16 -9.62
N GLU A 89 -9.29 8.93 -8.88
CA GLU A 89 -7.95 9.37 -9.30
C GLU A 89 -6.97 8.21 -9.46
N TRP A 90 -7.02 7.18 -8.62
CA TRP A 90 -6.13 6.02 -8.72
C TRP A 90 -6.35 5.25 -10.01
N GLY A 91 -7.61 5.10 -10.43
CA GLY A 91 -7.94 4.53 -11.74
C GLY A 91 -7.32 5.34 -12.88
N PHE A 92 -7.48 6.67 -12.86
CA PHE A 92 -6.86 7.54 -13.87
C PHE A 92 -5.33 7.38 -13.91
N ARG A 93 -4.66 7.40 -12.74
CA ARG A 93 -3.21 7.19 -12.65
C ARG A 93 -2.77 5.82 -13.14
N THR A 94 -3.50 4.76 -12.79
CA THR A 94 -3.20 3.38 -13.21
C THR A 94 -3.27 3.21 -14.74
N PHE A 95 -4.20 3.89 -15.40
CA PHE A 95 -4.34 3.84 -16.86
C PHE A 95 -3.62 4.98 -17.59
N SER A 96 -2.80 5.76 -16.88
CA SER A 96 -2.05 6.88 -17.45
C SER A 96 -0.54 6.70 -17.28
N LYS A 97 0.24 7.31 -18.17
CA LYS A 97 1.68 7.48 -17.95
C LYS A 97 1.93 8.85 -17.31
N GLU A 98 2.33 8.86 -16.04
CA GLU A 98 2.90 10.06 -15.41
C GLU A 98 4.24 10.38 -16.08
N LYS A 99 4.26 11.37 -16.98
CA LYS A 99 5.43 11.73 -17.78
C LYS A 99 6.20 12.87 -17.09
N PRO A 100 7.38 12.60 -16.49
CA PRO A 100 8.20 13.67 -15.95
C PRO A 100 8.75 14.54 -17.09
N VAL A 101 8.65 15.86 -16.96
CA VAL A 101 9.20 16.83 -17.90
C VAL A 101 10.07 17.81 -17.11
N PHE A 102 11.36 17.85 -17.43
CA PHE A 102 12.30 18.79 -16.85
C PHE A 102 12.80 19.76 -17.92
N THR A 103 12.69 21.06 -17.64
CA THR A 103 13.22 22.12 -18.50
C THR A 103 14.42 22.75 -17.84
N GLN A 104 15.61 22.56 -18.43
CA GLN A 104 16.85 23.12 -17.90
C GLN A 104 16.91 24.63 -18.16
N SER A 105 17.20 25.41 -17.12
CA SER A 105 17.39 26.86 -17.27
C SER A 105 18.59 27.17 -18.16
N ARG A 106 18.48 28.23 -18.97
CA ARG A 106 19.62 28.78 -19.73
C ARG A 106 20.77 29.24 -18.82
N LEU A 107 20.47 29.58 -17.57
CA LEU A 107 21.44 29.99 -16.56
C LEU A 107 21.87 28.81 -15.66
N SER A 108 21.58 27.56 -16.03
CA SER A 108 21.93 26.43 -15.17
C SER A 108 23.44 26.28 -15.01
N ALA A 109 23.87 26.00 -13.78
CA ALA A 109 25.22 25.55 -13.48
C ALA A 109 25.50 24.12 -13.99
N GLY A 110 24.57 23.48 -14.70
CA GLY A 110 24.73 22.12 -15.23
C GLY A 110 25.92 21.97 -16.18
N ALA A 111 26.39 23.05 -16.80
CA ALA A 111 27.62 23.05 -17.58
C ALA A 111 28.87 22.76 -16.73
N LEU A 112 28.88 23.14 -15.45
CA LEU A 112 29.99 22.85 -14.54
C LEU A 112 30.13 21.36 -14.23
N LEU A 113 29.07 20.58 -14.43
CA LEU A 113 29.06 19.12 -14.25
C LEU A 113 29.44 18.37 -15.53
N ARG A 114 29.74 19.08 -16.63
CA ARG A 114 30.14 18.48 -17.91
C ARG A 114 31.66 18.58 -18.10
N PRO A 115 32.28 17.62 -18.81
CA PRO A 115 33.71 17.68 -19.12
C PRO A 115 34.06 18.88 -20.02
N PRO A 116 35.34 19.33 -20.01
CA PRO A 116 36.46 18.74 -19.29
C PRO A 116 36.47 19.09 -17.79
N TYR A 117 36.66 18.06 -16.95
CA TYR A 117 36.71 18.22 -15.50
C TYR A 117 38.03 18.90 -15.10
N GLY A 118 37.92 20.11 -14.56
CA GLY A 118 39.07 20.90 -14.13
C GLY A 118 39.01 21.27 -12.65
N LYS A 119 39.91 22.16 -12.22
CA LYS A 119 40.02 22.61 -10.82
C LYS A 119 38.70 23.16 -10.23
N THR A 120 37.84 23.72 -11.07
CA THR A 120 36.51 24.22 -10.67
C THR A 120 35.53 23.08 -10.36
N PHE A 121 35.56 22.01 -11.16
CA PHE A 121 34.75 20.80 -10.90
C PHE A 121 35.22 20.10 -9.63
N GLU A 122 36.53 19.94 -9.44
CA GLU A 122 37.11 19.33 -8.24
C GLU A 122 36.75 20.10 -6.95
N ARG A 123 36.77 21.44 -7.00
CA ARG A 123 36.35 22.29 -5.87
C ARG A 123 34.86 22.13 -5.58
N LEU A 124 34.02 22.11 -6.61
CA LEU A 124 32.58 21.90 -6.47
C LEU A 124 32.26 20.51 -5.88
N PHE A 125 32.93 19.48 -6.38
CA PHE A 125 32.75 18.10 -5.94
C PHE A 125 33.25 17.87 -4.51
N SER A 126 34.37 18.50 -4.14
CA SER A 126 34.90 18.51 -2.77
C SER A 126 33.91 19.12 -1.77
N LEU A 127 33.27 20.25 -2.13
CA LEU A 127 32.25 20.88 -1.29
C LEU A 127 30.99 20.02 -1.16
N LEU A 128 30.55 19.35 -2.23
CA LEU A 128 29.40 18.44 -2.19
C LEU A 128 29.65 17.21 -1.30
N ARG A 129 30.88 16.70 -1.26
CA ARG A 129 31.31 15.60 -0.37
C ARG A 129 31.28 15.92 1.13
N HIS A 130 31.14 17.19 1.51
CA HIS A 130 31.06 17.60 2.92
C HIS A 130 29.61 17.84 3.39
N ILE A 131 28.64 17.84 2.47
CA ILE A 131 27.21 18.07 2.74
C ILE A 131 26.41 16.75 2.70
N THR A 132 26.98 15.70 2.09
CA THR A 132 26.48 14.31 2.16
C THR A 132 27.33 13.53 3.15
#